data_AF-A0A2E6Y0D3-F1
#
_entry.id   AF-A0A2E6Y0D3-F1
#
_cell.length_a   1.000
_cell.length_b   1.000
_cell.length_c   1.000
_cell.angle_alpha   90.00
_cell.angle_beta   90.00
_cell.angle_gamma   90.00
#
_symmetry.space_group_name_H-M   'P 1'
#
loop_
_entity.id
_entity.type
_entity.pdbx_description
1 polymer ?
#
loop_
_entity_poly.entity_id
_entity_poly.type
_entity_poly.pdbx_seq_one_letter_code
_entity_poly.pdbx_strand_id
1 'polypeptide(L)'
;MVIVLMVTAAHLIEIGIYAVAYALGDGVLALGGFGGLAVAEPLDYLYFSIVSYTSLGLGDVFPSDHLRFITGVEALNGLLLIAWSGSFIYIAMARLWPWRSCTEPTRGNADKRFKSAPMPPQNTDSMN
;
A
#
# COMPACT_ATOMS: atom_id res chain seq x y z
N MET A 1 9.79 -7.75 5.63
CA MET A 1 10.49 -7.76 4.33
C MET A 1 9.96 -8.84 3.40
N VAL A 2 9.87 -10.12 3.82
CA VAL A 2 9.32 -11.20 2.97
C VAL A 2 7.91 -10.91 2.44
N ILE A 3 6.99 -10.42 3.29
CA ILE A 3 5.61 -10.08 2.88
C ILE A 3 5.60 -9.03 1.78
N VAL A 4 6.42 -7.98 1.91
CA VAL A 4 6.50 -6.89 0.93
C VAL A 4 7.02 -7.43 -0.41
N LEU A 5 8.04 -8.29 -0.40
CA LEU A 5 8.59 -8.89 -1.63
C LEU A 5 7.56 -9.77 -2.36
N MET A 6 6.82 -10.61 -1.62
CA MET A 6 5.78 -11.47 -2.21
C MET A 6 4.65 -10.64 -2.84
N VAL A 7 4.23 -9.58 -2.15
CA VAL A 7 3.23 -8.63 -2.64
C VAL A 7 3.76 -7.94 -3.90
N THR A 8 4.96 -7.35 -3.88
CA THR A 8 5.54 -6.69 -5.06
C THR A 8 5.69 -7.65 -6.25
N ALA A 9 6.12 -8.89 -6.02
CA ALA A 9 6.21 -9.90 -7.06
C ALA A 9 4.84 -10.22 -7.68
N ALA A 10 3.78 -10.33 -6.87
CA ALA A 10 2.42 -10.52 -7.37
C ALA A 10 1.96 -9.36 -8.26
N HIS A 11 2.30 -8.11 -7.91
CA HIS A 11 1.95 -6.94 -8.74
C HIS A 11 2.68 -6.99 -10.09
N LEU A 12 3.96 -7.36 -10.09
CA LEU A 12 4.75 -7.52 -11.33
C LEU A 12 4.21 -8.62 -12.25
N ILE A 13 3.73 -9.72 -11.68
CA ILE A 13 3.09 -10.81 -12.44
C ILE A 13 1.79 -10.32 -13.06
N GLU A 14 0.95 -9.61 -12.31
CA GLU A 14 -0.33 -9.08 -12.81
C GLU A 14 -0.11 -8.11 -13.97
N ILE A 15 0.84 -7.18 -13.82
CA ILE A 15 1.30 -6.26 -14.88
C ILE A 15 1.77 -7.06 -16.11
N GLY A 16 2.56 -8.12 -15.91
CA GLY A 16 3.01 -8.96 -17.01
C GLY A 16 1.86 -9.63 -17.77
N ILE A 17 0.82 -10.08 -17.07
CA ILE A 17 -0.38 -10.68 -17.67
C ILE A 17 -1.13 -9.64 -18.52
N TYR A 18 -1.29 -8.41 -18.02
CA TYR A 18 -1.92 -7.33 -18.77
C TYR A 18 -1.09 -6.91 -20.00
N ALA A 19 0.24 -6.85 -19.88
CA ALA A 19 1.13 -6.60 -21.02
C ALA A 19 0.96 -7.66 -22.13
N VAL A 20 0.85 -8.94 -21.76
CA VAL A 20 0.55 -10.03 -22.70
C VAL A 20 -0.85 -9.90 -23.30
N ALA A 21 -1.84 -9.47 -22.50
CA ALA A 21 -3.19 -9.20 -22.99
C ALA A 21 -3.22 -8.08 -24.04
N TYR A 22 -2.41 -7.04 -23.88
CA TYR A 22 -2.24 -5.99 -24.89
C TYR A 22 -1.54 -6.48 -26.15
N ALA A 23 -0.46 -7.28 -26.01
CA ALA A 23 0.23 -7.88 -27.15
C ALA A 23 -0.68 -8.82 -27.97
N LEU A 24 -1.53 -9.61 -27.30
CA LEU A 24 -2.53 -10.46 -27.95
C LEU A 24 -3.67 -9.65 -28.59
N GLY A 25 -4.09 -8.55 -27.95
CA GLY A 25 -5.13 -7.65 -28.45
C GLY A 25 -4.72 -6.93 -29.74
N ASP A 26 -3.45 -6.55 -29.84
CA ASP A 26 -2.85 -5.95 -31.03
C ASP A 26 -2.70 -6.97 -32.18
N GLY A 27 -2.21 -8.18 -31.88
CA GLY A 27 -1.92 -9.20 -32.90
C GLY A 27 -3.13 -9.97 -33.44
N VAL A 28 -4.02 -10.47 -32.58
CA VAL A 28 -5.05 -11.46 -32.97
C VAL A 28 -6.41 -10.82 -33.25
N LEU A 29 -6.69 -9.69 -32.60
CA LEU A 29 -8.03 -9.12 -32.51
C LEU A 29 -8.23 -7.87 -33.37
N ALA A 30 -7.17 -7.24 -33.89
CA ALA A 30 -7.23 -5.98 -34.65
C ALA A 30 -8.12 -4.93 -33.97
N LEU A 31 -8.09 -4.90 -32.63
CA LEU A 31 -9.07 -4.21 -31.79
C LEU A 31 -8.81 -2.69 -31.66
N GLY A 32 -7.81 -2.18 -32.39
CA GLY A 32 -7.31 -0.82 -32.34
C GLY A 32 -5.78 -0.80 -32.23
N GLY A 33 -5.12 0.11 -32.94
CA GLY A 33 -3.67 0.28 -32.86
C GLY A 33 -3.26 1.19 -31.69
N PHE A 34 -2.02 1.08 -31.24
CA PHE A 34 -1.42 2.11 -30.40
C PHE A 34 -1.08 3.32 -31.26
N GLY A 35 -1.69 4.47 -30.97
CA GLY A 35 -1.35 5.74 -31.61
C GLY A 35 -0.30 6.46 -30.77
N GLY A 36 0.89 6.70 -31.33
CA GLY A 36 2.00 7.34 -30.61
C GLY A 36 3.37 6.83 -31.06
N LEU A 37 4.37 6.89 -30.17
CA LEU A 37 5.70 6.31 -30.39
C LEU A 37 5.54 4.85 -30.80
N ALA A 38 6.23 4.41 -31.86
CA ALA A 38 6.04 3.09 -32.45
C ALA A 38 6.19 1.97 -31.40
N VAL A 39 5.06 1.45 -30.93
CA VAL A 39 5.00 0.28 -30.04
C VAL A 39 5.32 -0.92 -30.92
N ALA A 40 6.61 -1.20 -31.07
CA ALA A 40 7.12 -2.26 -31.93
C ALA A 40 7.70 -3.42 -31.12
N GLU A 41 8.07 -3.18 -29.86
CA GLU A 41 8.73 -4.15 -29.01
C GLU A 41 7.83 -4.61 -27.84
N PRO A 42 7.94 -5.88 -27.41
CA PRO A 42 7.20 -6.41 -26.26
C PRO A 42 7.44 -5.61 -24.96
N LEU A 43 8.58 -4.91 -24.88
CA LEU A 43 8.95 -4.07 -23.75
C LEU A 43 8.08 -2.81 -23.65
N ASP A 44 7.60 -2.28 -24.78
CA ASP A 44 6.79 -1.05 -24.83
C ASP A 44 5.37 -1.31 -24.29
N TYR A 45 4.82 -2.51 -24.55
CA TYR A 45 3.54 -2.94 -23.95
C TYR A 45 3.67 -3.14 -22.43
N LEU A 46 4.81 -3.67 -21.97
CA LEU A 46 5.08 -3.82 -20.54
C LEU A 46 5.22 -2.44 -19.87
N TYR A 47 5.92 -1.51 -20.51
CA TYR A 47 6.04 -0.14 -20.05
C TYR A 47 4.67 0.53 -19.90
N PHE A 48 3.83 0.44 -20.93
CA PHE A 48 2.48 0.99 -20.92
C PHE A 48 1.60 0.38 -19.81
N SER A 49 1.65 -0.94 -19.63
CA SER A 49 0.93 -1.64 -18.56
C SER A 49 1.39 -1.19 -17.17
N ILE A 50 2.69 -1.05 -16.92
CA ILE A 50 3.22 -0.54 -15.64
C ILE A 50 2.67 0.86 -15.33
N VAL A 51 2.72 1.75 -16.31
CA VAL A 51 2.28 3.14 -16.19
C VAL A 51 0.78 3.23 -15.96
N SER A 52 -0.01 2.38 -16.62
CA SER A 52 -1.47 2.35 -16.49
C SER A 52 -1.91 1.69 -15.18
N TYR A 53 -1.32 0.56 -14.81
CA TYR A 53 -1.58 -0.16 -13.55
C TYR A 53 -1.29 0.68 -12.32
N THR A 54 -0.23 1.49 -12.35
CA THR A 54 0.11 2.42 -11.27
C THR A 54 -0.69 3.72 -11.33
N SER A 55 -1.59 3.86 -12.31
CA SER A 55 -2.34 5.09 -12.60
C SER A 55 -1.44 6.31 -12.84
N LEU A 56 -0.18 6.10 -13.24
CA LEU A 56 0.77 7.16 -13.53
C LEU A 56 0.38 7.91 -14.81
N GLY A 57 -0.18 7.18 -15.79
CA GLY A 57 -0.83 7.75 -16.98
C GLY A 57 0.08 8.68 -17.79
N LEU A 58 1.32 8.25 -18.08
CA LEU A 58 2.21 8.99 -18.99
C LEU A 58 1.55 9.04 -20.36
N GLY A 59 1.24 10.25 -20.80
CA GLY A 59 0.55 10.50 -22.07
C GLY A 59 1.48 10.42 -23.28
N ASP A 60 2.41 9.46 -23.31
CA ASP A 60 3.34 9.24 -24.41
C ASP A 60 2.83 8.18 -25.40
N VAL A 61 2.10 7.19 -24.88
CA VAL A 61 1.48 6.10 -25.64
C VAL A 61 0.00 6.05 -25.30
N PHE A 62 -0.85 6.13 -26.33
CA PHE A 62 -2.30 6.09 -26.13
C PHE A 62 -2.94 4.89 -26.82
N PRO A 63 -3.69 4.05 -26.08
CA PRO A 63 -4.49 3.00 -26.68
C PRO A 63 -5.67 3.66 -27.41
N SER A 64 -5.87 3.31 -28.68
CA SER A 64 -7.05 3.73 -29.43
C SER A 64 -8.16 2.67 -29.34
N ASP A 65 -9.39 3.09 -29.60
CA ASP A 65 -10.55 2.20 -29.71
C ASP A 65 -10.89 1.41 -28.42
N HIS A 66 -11.15 0.10 -28.50
CA HIS A 66 -11.63 -0.74 -27.38
C HIS A 66 -10.59 -0.95 -26.28
N LEU A 67 -9.31 -0.74 -26.59
CA LEU A 67 -8.22 -0.89 -25.61
C LEU A 67 -8.33 0.11 -24.45
N ARG A 68 -8.94 1.28 -24.66
CA ARG A 68 -9.16 2.29 -23.60
C ARG A 68 -10.00 1.77 -22.44
N PHE A 69 -10.97 0.88 -22.72
CA PHE A 69 -11.78 0.27 -21.68
C PHE A 69 -10.95 -0.71 -20.84
N ILE A 70 -10.13 -1.54 -21.50
CA ILE A 70 -9.23 -2.49 -20.83
C ILE A 70 -8.21 -1.75 -19.96
N THR A 71 -7.62 -0.67 -20.47
CA THR A 71 -6.70 0.20 -19.72
C THR A 71 -7.35 0.85 -18.52
N GLY A 72 -8.60 1.30 -18.65
CA GLY A 72 -9.36 1.83 -17.52
C GLY A 72 -9.59 0.78 -16.43
N VAL A 73 -9.92 -0.46 -16.82
CA VAL A 73 -10.11 -1.58 -15.89
C VAL A 73 -8.78 -2.00 -15.23
N GLU A 74 -7.69 -2.06 -15.98
CA GLU A 74 -6.35 -2.34 -15.47
C GLU A 74 -5.93 -1.34 -14.41
N ALA A 75 -6.08 -0.03 -14.69
CA ALA A 75 -5.76 1.02 -13.74
C ALA A 75 -6.59 0.92 -12.46
N LEU A 76 -7.89 0.62 -12.57
CA LEU A 76 -8.78 0.45 -11.43
C LEU A 76 -8.41 -0.78 -10.58
N ASN A 77 -8.13 -1.92 -11.23
CA ASN A 77 -7.67 -3.13 -10.54
C ASN A 77 -6.31 -2.92 -9.87
N GLY A 78 -5.36 -2.26 -10.55
CA GLY A 78 -4.04 -1.99 -10.00
C GLY A 78 -4.10 -1.12 -8.75
N LEU A 79 -4.88 -0.05 -8.79
CA LEU A 79 -5.10 0.82 -7.62
C LEU A 79 -5.73 0.04 -6.45
N LEU A 80 -6.72 -0.81 -6.72
CA LEU A 80 -7.38 -1.63 -5.71
C LEU A 80 -6.41 -2.61 -5.05
N LEU A 81 -5.59 -3.31 -5.84
CA LEU A 81 -4.60 -4.27 -5.35
C LEU A 81 -3.49 -3.58 -4.54
N ILE A 82 -3.02 -2.40 -4.96
CA ILE A 82 -2.04 -1.61 -4.22
C ILE A 82 -2.62 -1.18 -2.86
N ALA A 83 -3.85 -0.66 -2.84
CA ALA A 83 -4.52 -0.23 -1.61
C ALA A 83 -4.77 -1.39 -0.64
N TRP A 84 -5.21 -2.54 -1.16
CA TRP A 84 -5.41 -3.74 -0.37
C TRP A 84 -4.08 -4.25 0.22
N SER A 85 -3.00 -4.21 -0.56
CA SER A 85 -1.67 -4.60 -0.14
C SER A 85 -1.10 -3.73 0.98
N GLY A 86 -1.30 -2.41 0.89
CA GLY A 86 -0.96 -1.49 1.97
C GLY A 86 -1.70 -1.84 3.26
N SER A 87 -3.00 -2.16 3.14
CA SER A 87 -3.83 -2.59 4.28
C SER A 87 -3.33 -3.91 4.89
N PHE A 88 -2.94 -4.86 4.05
CA PHE A 88 -2.39 -6.14 4.51
C PHE A 88 -1.04 -5.97 5.23
N ILE A 89 -0.14 -5.14 4.69
CA ILE A 89 1.14 -4.81 5.33
C ILE A 89 0.91 -4.14 6.69
N TYR A 90 -0.05 -3.21 6.76
CA TYR A 90 -0.42 -2.56 8.02
C TYR A 90 -0.89 -3.57 9.08
N ILE A 91 -1.80 -4.48 8.72
CA ILE A 91 -2.27 -5.53 9.63
C ILE A 91 -1.12 -6.47 10.03
N ALA A 92 -0.26 -6.87 9.08
CA ALA A 92 0.89 -7.71 9.37
C ALA A 92 1.87 -7.04 10.34
N MET A 93 2.11 -5.74 10.17
CA MET A 93 2.98 -4.96 11.06
C MET A 93 2.33 -4.79 12.45
N ALA A 94 1.03 -4.56 12.52
CA ALA A 94 0.29 -4.53 13.79
C ALA A 94 0.34 -5.86 14.55
N ARG A 95 0.39 -6.99 13.83
CA ARG A 95 0.54 -8.33 14.43
C ARG A 95 1.97 -8.62 14.88
N LEU A 96 2.97 -8.15 14.14
CA LEU A 96 4.39 -8.35 14.45
C LEU A 96 4.93 -7.36 15.48
N TRP A 97 4.27 -6.22 15.68
CA TRP A 97 4.60 -5.27 16.73
C TRP A 97 3.80 -5.61 17.98
N PRO A 98 4.36 -6.37 18.95
CA PRO A 98 3.77 -6.39 20.27
C PRO A 98 3.88 -4.96 20.76
N TRP A 99 2.76 -4.23 20.73
CA TRP A 99 2.62 -3.03 21.53
C TRP A 99 3.09 -3.43 22.91
N ARG A 100 4.25 -2.92 23.33
CA ARG A 100 4.60 -2.93 24.73
C ARG A 100 3.51 -2.08 25.34
N SER A 101 2.43 -2.73 25.81
CA SER A 101 1.48 -2.10 26.70
C SER A 101 2.36 -1.45 27.74
N CYS A 102 2.32 -0.13 27.85
CA CYS A 102 2.94 0.55 28.97
C CYS A 102 2.41 -0.20 30.18
N THR A 103 3.26 -1.01 30.81
CA THR A 103 2.86 -1.83 31.95
C THR A 103 2.41 -0.82 32.97
N GLU A 104 1.10 -0.75 33.19
CA GLU A 104 0.52 0.14 34.17
C GLU A 104 1.26 -0.16 35.48
N PRO A 105 1.91 0.84 36.11
CA PRO A 105 2.71 0.58 37.28
C PRO A 105 1.78 -0.02 38.32
N THR A 106 2.04 -1.27 38.69
CA THR A 106 1.23 -2.08 39.61
C THR A 106 0.71 -1.18 40.73
N ARG A 107 -0.60 -0.88 40.72
CA ARG A 107 -1.25 0.15 41.56
C ARG A 107 -0.90 0.01 43.05
N GLY A 108 -0.57 -1.22 43.49
CA GLY A 108 -0.13 -1.51 44.85
C GLY A 108 1.26 -0.99 45.24
N ASN A 109 2.20 -0.79 44.30
CA ASN A 109 3.52 -0.25 44.63
C ASN A 109 3.53 1.29 44.69
N ALA A 110 2.69 1.93 43.87
CA ALA A 110 2.47 3.38 43.91
C ALA A 110 1.74 3.82 45.20
N ASP A 111 0.71 3.07 45.63
CA ASP A 111 0.01 3.32 46.90
C ASP A 111 0.96 3.17 48.11
N LYS A 112 1.79 2.12 48.12
CA LYS A 112 2.79 1.93 49.19
C LYS A 112 3.79 3.09 49.26
N ARG A 113 4.26 3.57 48.11
CA ARG A 113 5.23 4.67 48.04
C ARG A 113 4.62 6.02 48.45
N PHE A 114 3.33 6.23 48.15
CA PHE A 114 2.56 7.38 48.61
C PHE A 114 2.32 7.33 50.13
N LYS A 115 1.95 6.16 50.68
CA LYS A 115 1.75 5.97 52.12
C LYS A 115 3.03 6.01 52.95
N SER A 116 4.16 5.61 52.38
CA SER A 116 5.48 5.68 53.03
C SER A 116 6.14 7.06 52.95
N ALA A 117 5.57 7.99 52.19
CA ALA A 117 6.08 9.35 52.14
C ALA A 117 5.86 10.03 53.51
N PRO A 118 6.88 10.69 54.09
CA PRO A 118 6.67 11.49 55.28
C PRO A 118 5.58 12.52 55.00
N MET A 119 4.55 12.59 55.86
CA MET A 119 3.54 13.64 55.72
C MET A 119 4.22 15.01 55.81
N PRO A 120 3.83 15.98 54.97
CA PRO A 120 4.31 17.34 55.13
C PRO A 120 3.94 17.83 56.53
N PRO A 121 4.80 18.67 57.16
CA PRO A 121 4.51 19.22 58.48
C PRO A 121 3.15 19.93 58.42
N GLN A 122 2.20 19.48 59.24
CA GLN A 122 0.95 20.19 59.42
C GLN A 122 1.26 21.45 60.21
N ASN A 123 1.27 22.58 59.50
CA ASN A 123 1.47 23.88 60.10
C ASN A 123 0.25 24.20 60.99
N THR A 124 0.44 24.13 62.31
CA THR A 124 -0.58 24.46 63.31
C THR A 124 -0.65 25.96 63.63
N ASP A 125 0.08 26.82 62.92
CA ASP A 125 0.20 28.25 63.25
C ASP A 125 -0.89 29.14 62.62
N SER A 126 -2.00 28.58 62.11
CA SER A 126 -3.11 29.36 61.53
C SER A 126 -4.34 29.53 62.44
N MET A 127 -4.27 29.09 63.71
CA MET A 127 -5.34 29.25 64.69
C MET A 127 -4.77 29.75 66.02
N ASN A 128 -4.34 31.01 66.02
CA ASN A 128 -4.38 31.99 67.11
C ASN A 128 -4.04 33.38 66.54
#